data_AF-A0A496BF73-F1
#
_entry.id   AF-A0A496BF73-F1
#
_cell.length_a   1.000
_cell.length_b   1.000
_cell.length_c   1.000
_cell.angle_alpha   90.00
_cell.angle_beta   90.00
_cell.angle_gamma   90.00
#
_symmetry.space_group_name_H-M   'P 1'
#
loop_
_entity.id
_entity.type
_entity.pdbx_description
1 polymer ?
#
loop_
_entity_poly.entity_id
_entity_poly.type
_entity_poly.pdbx_seq_one_letter_code
_entity_poly.pdbx_strand_id
1 'polypeptide(L)'
;MFEIQLPGFKKLQTISAVAAGIGFIIGVLIPARAIFMNNWECPFGNGLIHICGFLGIIGLGSGIVVGNLVALILIGIAKWRSAK
;
A
#
# COMPACT_ATOMS: atom_id res chain seq x y z
N MET A 1 -25.78 -4.72 12.00
CA MET A 1 -24.62 -4.01 11.42
C MET A 1 -23.81 -3.49 12.60
N PHE A 2 -22.76 -4.20 13.01
CA PHE A 2 -21.92 -3.81 14.15
C PHE A 2 -21.07 -2.61 13.71
N GLU A 3 -21.66 -1.43 13.84
CA GLU A 3 -20.94 -0.17 13.66
C GLU A 3 -20.09 0.03 14.91
N ILE A 4 -18.89 -0.53 14.87
CA ILE A 4 -17.86 -0.29 15.88
C ILE A 4 -17.40 1.16 15.68
N GLN A 5 -18.23 2.13 16.11
CA GLN A 5 -17.82 3.51 16.33
C GLN A 5 -16.97 3.56 17.61
N LEU A 6 -15.79 2.94 17.57
CA LEU A 6 -14.76 3.23 18.55
C LEU A 6 -14.14 4.58 18.14
N PRO A 7 -14.22 5.64 18.96
CA PRO A 7 -13.73 6.99 18.60
C PRO A 7 -12.23 7.08 18.24
N GLY A 8 -11.47 5.97 18.28
CA GLY A 8 -10.10 5.84 17.76
C GLY A 8 -9.97 5.27 16.34
N PHE A 9 -11.03 4.66 15.77
CA PHE A 9 -10.95 3.96 14.48
C PHE A 9 -10.62 4.89 13.32
N LYS A 10 -11.15 6.12 13.35
CA LYS A 10 -10.89 7.13 12.30
C LYS A 10 -9.41 7.49 12.21
N LYS A 11 -8.71 7.63 13.35
CA LYS A 11 -7.26 7.89 13.39
C LYS A 11 -6.45 6.70 12.87
N LEU A 12 -6.80 5.48 13.28
CA LEU A 12 -6.13 4.26 12.83
C LEU A 12 -6.33 4.02 11.32
N GLN A 13 -7.53 4.31 10.83
CA GLN A 13 -7.87 4.25 9.41
C GLN A 13 -7.09 5.31 8.60
N THR A 14 -6.94 6.54 9.11
CA THR A 14 -6.08 7.55 8.48
C THR A 14 -4.63 7.09 8.41
N ILE A 15 -4.08 6.49 9.48
CA ILE A 15 -2.70 5.98 9.48
C ILE A 15 -2.54 4.84 8.46
N SER A 16 -3.48 3.90 8.42
CA SER A 16 -3.47 2.82 7.43
C SER A 16 -3.60 3.35 5.99
N ALA A 17 -4.44 4.36 5.76
CA ALA A 17 -4.59 5.01 4.45
C ALA A 17 -3.31 5.75 4.02
N VAL A 18 -2.65 6.46 4.94
CA VAL A 18 -1.35 7.10 4.67
C VAL A 18 -0.29 6.05 4.37
N ALA A 19 -0.25 4.96 5.14
CA ALA A 19 0.66 3.85 4.88
C ALA A 19 0.40 3.18 3.52
N ALA A 20 -0.86 3.03 3.12
CA ALA A 20 -1.22 2.54 1.79
C ALA A 20 -0.73 3.48 0.68
N GLY A 21 -0.86 4.79 0.88
CA GLY A 21 -0.34 5.80 -0.05
C GLY A 21 1.18 5.74 -0.18
N ILE A 22 1.90 5.60 0.93
CA ILE A 22 3.36 5.41 0.92
C ILE A 22 3.74 4.11 0.23
N GLY A 23 3.04 3.01 0.54
CA GLY A 23 3.23 1.71 -0.09
C GLY A 23 3.01 1.75 -1.60
N PHE A 24 2.03 2.54 -2.06
CA PHE A 24 1.81 2.79 -3.49
C PHE A 24 3.00 3.53 -4.12
N ILE A 25 3.44 4.63 -3.53
CA ILE A 25 4.57 5.43 -4.04
C ILE A 25 5.82 4.57 -4.17
N ILE A 26 6.15 3.79 -3.14
CA ILE A 26 7.31 2.88 -3.15
C ILE A 26 7.13 1.77 -4.19
N GLY A 27 5.93 1.19 -4.26
CA GLY A 27 5.58 0.14 -5.21
C GLY A 27 5.67 0.58 -6.67
N VAL A 28 5.45 1.86 -6.96
CA VAL A 28 5.65 2.45 -8.29
C VAL A 28 7.11 2.80 -8.53
N LEU A 29 7.78 3.44 -7.56
CA LEU A 29 9.14 3.98 -7.73
C LEU A 29 10.19 2.90 -7.99
N ILE A 30 10.10 1.74 -7.33
CA ILE A 30 11.07 0.65 -7.52
C ILE A 30 11.06 0.14 -8.97
N PRO A 31 9.93 -0.36 -9.51
CA PRO A 31 9.88 -0.81 -10.89
C PRO A 31 10.08 0.35 -11.88
N ALA A 32 9.60 1.56 -11.60
CA ALA A 32 9.84 2.71 -12.47
C ALA A 32 11.35 3.01 -12.59
N ARG A 33 12.07 3.05 -11.47
CA ARG A 33 13.53 3.22 -11.47
C ARG A 33 14.22 2.09 -12.22
N ALA A 34 13.81 0.84 -12.00
CA ALA A 34 14.39 -0.31 -12.70
C ALA A 34 14.21 -0.22 -14.23
N ILE A 35 13.01 0.18 -14.68
CA ILE A 35 12.71 0.33 -16.11
C ILE A 35 13.52 1.49 -16.71
N PHE A 36 13.49 2.68 -16.10
CA PHE A 36 14.08 3.88 -16.68
C PHE A 36 15.60 4.03 -16.47
N MET A 37 16.16 3.52 -15.37
CA MET A 37 17.60 3.66 -15.09
C MET A 37 18.41 2.42 -15.43
N ASN A 38 17.82 1.23 -15.28
CA ASN A 38 18.53 -0.03 -15.52
C ASN A 38 18.13 -0.70 -16.85
N ASN A 39 17.35 -0.01 -17.69
CA ASN A 39 16.80 -0.54 -18.95
C ASN A 39 16.09 -1.90 -18.78
N TRP A 40 15.44 -2.10 -17.63
CA TRP A 40 14.69 -3.33 -17.42
C TRP A 40 13.46 -3.33 -18.33
N GLU A 41 13.33 -4.39 -19.15
CA GLU A 41 12.18 -4.55 -20.03
C GLU A 41 10.94 -4.89 -19.21
N CYS A 42 9.85 -4.17 -19.47
CA CYS A 42 8.58 -4.46 -18.83
C CYS A 42 8.08 -5.83 -19.31
N PRO A 43 7.66 -6.75 -18.41
CA PRO A 43 7.22 -8.09 -18.80
C PRO A 43 5.98 -8.11 -19.69
N PHE A 44 5.22 -7.01 -19.72
CA PHE A 44 4.04 -6.83 -20.57
C PHE A 44 4.36 -6.12 -21.90
N GLY A 45 5.63 -5.78 -22.14
CA GLY A 45 6.13 -5.10 -23.34
C GLY A 45 6.51 -3.64 -23.11
N ASN A 46 7.27 -3.07 -24.05
CA ASN A 46 7.89 -1.74 -23.94
C ASN A 46 6.98 -0.57 -24.37
N GLY A 47 5.70 -0.83 -24.64
CA GLY A 47 4.73 0.22 -24.94
C GLY A 47 4.43 1.07 -23.71
N LEU A 48 4.25 2.38 -23.90
CA LEU A 48 3.95 3.33 -22.81
C LEU A 48 2.75 2.87 -21.96
N ILE A 49 1.70 2.36 -22.62
CA ILE A 49 0.48 1.86 -21.97
C ILE A 49 0.78 0.64 -21.09
N HIS A 50 1.63 -0.28 -21.56
CA HIS A 50 2.00 -1.48 -20.80
C HIS A 50 2.87 -1.14 -19.58
N ILE A 51 3.81 -0.20 -19.74
CA ILE A 51 4.65 0.30 -18.65
C ILE A 51 3.77 1.00 -17.59
N CYS A 52 2.93 1.95 -18.00
CA CYS A 52 2.03 2.65 -17.07
C CYS A 52 1.04 1.68 -16.39
N GLY A 53 0.51 0.71 -17.13
CA GLY A 53 -0.37 -0.32 -16.58
C GLY A 53 0.33 -1.20 -15.55
N PHE A 54 1.55 -1.67 -15.85
CA PHE A 54 2.35 -2.46 -14.92
C PHE A 54 2.68 -1.69 -13.63
N LEU A 55 3.16 -0.46 -13.77
CA LEU A 55 3.47 0.41 -12.64
C LEU A 55 2.22 0.67 -11.78
N GLY A 56 1.07 0.93 -12.40
CA GLY A 56 -0.20 1.11 -11.71
C GLY A 56 -0.63 -0.11 -10.92
N ILE A 57 -0.59 -1.31 -11.52
CA ILE A 57 -0.98 -2.56 -10.88
C ILE A 57 -0.06 -2.90 -9.70
N ILE A 58 1.26 -2.82 -9.89
CA ILE A 58 2.23 -3.13 -8.83
C ILE A 58 2.15 -2.08 -7.71
N GLY A 59 2.00 -0.81 -8.06
CA GLY A 59 1.77 0.27 -7.10
C GLY A 59 0.53 0.00 -6.24
N LEU A 60 -0.61 -0.29 -6.87
CA LEU A 60 -1.86 -0.60 -6.16
C LEU A 60 -1.72 -1.84 -5.28
N GLY A 61 -1.12 -2.91 -5.80
CA GLY A 61 -0.86 -4.13 -5.04
C GLY A 61 0.00 -3.86 -3.80
N SER A 62 1.10 -3.12 -3.95
CA SER A 62 1.97 -2.72 -2.85
C SER A 62 1.23 -1.87 -1.81
N GLY A 63 0.45 -0.87 -2.26
CA GLY A 63 -0.35 -0.03 -1.37
C GLY A 63 -1.37 -0.83 -0.55
N ILE A 64 -2.07 -1.78 -1.17
CA ILE A 64 -3.02 -2.67 -0.49
C ILE A 64 -2.30 -3.53 0.56
N VAL A 65 -1.17 -4.15 0.19
CA VAL A 65 -0.40 -5.00 1.11
C VAL A 65 0.11 -4.20 2.31
N VAL A 66 0.77 -3.05 2.08
CA VAL A 66 1.32 -2.21 3.14
C VAL A 66 0.22 -1.63 4.03
N GLY A 67 -0.85 -1.10 3.42
CA GLY A 67 -1.99 -0.54 4.16
C GLY A 67 -2.65 -1.56 5.09
N ASN A 68 -2.88 -2.78 4.59
CA ASN A 68 -3.46 -3.87 5.37
C ASN A 68 -2.50 -4.37 6.46
N LEU A 69 -1.20 -4.49 6.16
CA LEU A 69 -0.20 -4.89 7.15
C LEU A 69 -0.18 -3.91 8.33
N VAL A 70 -0.18 -2.61 8.04
CA VAL A 70 -0.22 -1.56 9.07
C VAL A 70 -1.55 -1.58 9.83
N ALA A 71 -2.68 -1.81 9.17
CA ALA A 71 -3.97 -1.95 9.84
C ALA A 71 -3.96 -3.12 10.84
N LEU A 72 -3.45 -4.29 10.45
CA LEU A 72 -3.36 -5.46 11.31
C LEU A 72 -2.46 -5.21 12.53
N ILE A 73 -1.31 -4.56 12.34
CA ILE A 73 -0.40 -4.20 13.42
C ILE A 73 -1.08 -3.23 14.40
N LEU A 74 -1.76 -2.20 13.91
CA LEU A 74 -2.47 -1.22 14.73
C LEU A 74 -3.59 -1.87 15.55
N ILE A 75 -4.36 -2.78 14.94
CA ILE A 75 -5.40 -3.56 15.64
C ILE A 75 -4.76 -4.45 16.71
N GLY A 76 -3.64 -5.12 16.40
CA GLY A 76 -2.89 -5.94 17.35
C GLY A 76 -2.40 -5.15 18.57
N ILE A 77 -1.82 -3.97 18.34
CA ILE A 77 -1.35 -3.06 19.41
C ILE A 77 -2.53 -2.58 20.26
N ALA A 78 -3.64 -2.19 19.63
CA ALA A 78 -4.84 -1.76 20.35
C ALA A 78 -5.41 -2.88 21.22
N LYS A 79 -5.48 -4.10 20.71
CA LYS A 79 -5.93 -5.28 21.46
C LYS A 79 -5.01 -5.59 22.63
N TRP A 80 -3.69 -5.51 22.45
CA TRP A 80 -2.74 -5.72 23.54
C TRP A 80 -2.85 -4.66 24.63
N ARG A 81 -2.99 -3.38 24.27
CA ARG A 81 -3.18 -2.31 25.27
C ARG A 81 -4.49 -2.47 26.06
N SER A 82 -5.56 -2.96 25.43
CA SER A 82 -6.85 -3.13 26.08
C SER A 82 -6.93 -4.36 26.99
N ALA A 83 -5.99 -5.31 26.85
CA ALA A 83 -5.89 -6.52 27.67
C ALA A 83 -5.03 -6.31 28.94
N LYS A 84 -4.48 -5.12 29.11
CA LYS A 84 -3.63 -4.71 30.23
C LYS A 84 -4.37 -3.66 31.06
#